data_AF-A0A8M3ARB5-F1
#
_entry.id   AF-A0A8M3ARB5-F1
#
_cell.length_a   1.000
_cell.length_b   1.000
_cell.length_c   1.000
_cell.angle_alpha   90.00
_cell.angle_beta   90.00
_cell.angle_gamma   90.00
#
_symmetry.space_group_name_H-M   'P 1'
#
loop_
_entity.id
_entity.type
_entity.pdbx_description
1 polymer ?
#
loop_
_entity_poly.entity_id
_entity_poly.type
_entity_poly.pdbx_seq_one_letter_code
_entity_poly.pdbx_strand_id
1 'polypeptide(L)'
;MEKERVKGFVQCIVAQKPREGISHMIQSSGLGGMKHNTVVMGWPHAWRQSEDPQSWKTFINTVRVTTTAHLALLVLKNISLFPSNSEACTEGFIDIWWIVHDGGMLMLLPFLLRQHKVWRKCALRIFTVAQMEDNSIQMKKDLATFLYHLRIDAAVEVVEMVKHTP
;
A
#
# COMPACT_ATOMS: atom_id res chain seq x y z
N MET A 1 13.72 -0.16 16.49
CA MET A 1 12.75 0.95 16.33
C MET A 1 13.40 2.31 16.53
N GLU A 2 14.14 2.53 17.62
CA GLU A 2 14.77 3.82 17.91
C GLU A 2 15.73 4.31 16.82
N LYS A 3 16.63 3.44 16.33
CA LYS A 3 17.55 3.76 15.21
C LYS A 3 16.80 4.28 13.97
N GLU A 4 15.68 3.66 13.64
CA GLU A 4 14.83 4.04 12.50
C GLU A 4 13.83 5.15 12.82
N ARG A 5 13.94 5.76 14.01
CA ARG A 5 13.10 6.87 14.48
C ARG A 5 11.60 6.55 14.52
N VAL A 6 11.26 5.28 14.73
CA VAL A 6 9.87 4.84 14.87
C VAL A 6 9.46 4.92 16.33
N LYS A 7 8.50 5.81 16.64
CA LYS A 7 7.85 5.87 17.96
C LYS A 7 6.72 4.86 18.01
N GLY A 8 6.71 3.99 19.01
CA GLY A 8 5.66 2.99 19.16
C GLY A 8 5.99 1.94 20.22
N PHE A 9 5.22 0.86 20.21
CA PHE A 9 5.34 -0.25 21.14
C PHE A 9 5.79 -1.51 20.40
N VAL A 10 6.45 -2.41 21.11
CA VAL A 10 6.83 -3.74 20.62
C VAL A 10 5.95 -4.77 21.30
N GLN A 11 5.37 -5.68 20.52
CA GLN A 11 4.64 -6.84 21.02
C GLN A 11 5.23 -8.10 20.38
N CYS A 12 5.58 -9.07 21.22
CA CYS A 12 6.12 -10.36 20.80
C CYS A 12 5.17 -11.47 21.25
N ILE A 13 4.94 -12.46 20.39
CA ILE A 13 4.13 -13.63 20.70
C ILE A 13 4.93 -14.91 20.43
N VAL A 14 4.76 -15.91 21.29
CA VAL A 14 5.28 -17.26 21.08
C VAL A 14 4.10 -18.15 20.72
N ALA A 15 4.17 -18.82 19.58
CA ALA A 15 3.13 -19.71 19.08
C ALA A 15 3.76 -20.95 18.45
N GLN A 16 3.04 -22.08 18.45
CA GLN A 16 3.53 -23.33 17.85
C GLN A 16 3.70 -23.23 16.32
N LYS A 17 2.86 -22.40 15.67
CA LYS A 17 2.87 -22.20 14.22
C LYS A 17 2.85 -20.69 13.93
N PRO A 18 3.71 -20.18 13.03
CA PRO A 18 3.74 -18.75 12.68
C PRO A 18 2.38 -18.21 12.23
N ARG A 19 1.63 -19.00 11.46
CA ARG A 19 0.29 -18.64 10.98
C ARG A 19 -0.69 -18.34 12.11
N GLU A 20 -0.71 -19.16 13.16
CA GLU A 20 -1.58 -18.95 14.33
C GLU A 20 -1.11 -17.72 15.12
N GLY A 21 0.20 -17.58 15.31
CA GLY A 21 0.78 -16.42 15.99
C GLY A 21 0.45 -15.08 15.30
N ILE A 22 0.56 -15.02 13.98
CA ILE A 22 0.17 -13.84 13.18
C ILE A 22 -1.33 -13.58 13.33
N SER A 23 -2.15 -14.63 13.26
CA SER A 23 -3.61 -14.51 13.42
C SER A 23 -3.99 -13.91 14.78
N HIS A 24 -3.39 -14.42 15.86
CA HIS A 24 -3.59 -13.89 17.21
C HIS A 24 -3.12 -12.44 17.32
N MET A 25 -1.97 -12.11 16.73
CA MET A 25 -1.43 -10.75 16.76
C MET A 25 -2.37 -9.76 16.08
N ILE A 26 -2.91 -10.08 14.90
CA ILE A 26 -3.85 -9.21 14.19
C ILE A 26 -5.15 -8.98 14.97
N GLN A 27 -5.62 -9.99 15.70
CA GLN A 27 -6.91 -9.91 16.40
C GLN A 27 -6.81 -9.27 17.79
N SER A 28 -5.67 -9.39 18.46
CA SER A 28 -5.52 -9.06 19.88
C SER A 28 -4.56 -7.91 20.18
N SER A 29 -3.86 -7.37 19.19
CA SER A 29 -2.93 -6.25 19.43
C SER A 29 -3.68 -4.95 19.69
N GLY A 30 -3.29 -4.26 20.77
CA GLY A 30 -3.90 -3.01 21.22
C GLY A 30 -4.54 -3.11 22.60
N LEU A 31 -4.97 -1.97 23.14
CA LEU A 31 -5.62 -1.88 24.45
C LEU A 31 -6.83 -0.94 24.38
N GLY A 32 -8.02 -1.47 24.65
CA GLY A 32 -9.26 -0.69 24.58
C GLY A 32 -9.51 -0.11 23.18
N GLY A 33 -9.67 1.21 23.10
CA GLY A 33 -9.80 1.93 21.82
C GLY A 33 -8.50 2.13 21.04
N MET A 34 -7.33 1.91 21.68
CA MET A 34 -6.03 2.02 21.02
C MET A 34 -5.71 0.71 20.29
N LYS A 35 -6.31 0.52 19.12
CA LYS A 35 -6.11 -0.62 18.22
C LYS A 35 -5.51 -0.17 16.89
N HIS A 36 -4.78 -1.06 16.23
CA HIS A 36 -4.29 -0.79 14.87
C HIS A 36 -5.46 -0.82 13.87
N ASN A 37 -5.33 -0.04 12.80
CA ASN A 37 -6.28 0.00 11.68
C ASN A 37 -5.72 -0.58 10.38
N THR A 38 -4.40 -0.81 10.34
CA THR A 38 -3.67 -1.23 9.14
C THR A 38 -2.63 -2.27 9.53
N VAL A 39 -2.60 -3.38 8.81
CA VAL A 39 -1.53 -4.38 8.85
C VAL A 39 -0.55 -4.06 7.74
N VAL A 40 0.75 -3.99 8.07
CA VAL A 40 1.82 -3.77 7.10
C VAL A 40 2.74 -4.99 7.09
N MET A 41 3.00 -5.57 5.92
CA MET A 41 3.86 -6.75 5.80
C MET A 41 4.69 -6.75 4.50
N GLY A 42 5.77 -7.51 4.50
CA GLY A 42 6.58 -7.74 3.31
C GLY A 42 5.97 -8.79 2.38
N TRP A 43 6.21 -8.64 1.07
CA TRP A 43 5.91 -9.65 0.07
C TRP A 43 6.70 -10.96 0.33
N PRO A 44 6.11 -12.15 0.17
CA PRO A 44 6.84 -13.41 0.30
C PRO A 44 7.88 -13.55 -0.83
N HIS A 45 9.16 -13.58 -0.47
CA HIS A 45 10.25 -13.69 -1.43
C HIS A 45 10.45 -15.14 -1.87
N ALA A 46 10.88 -15.33 -3.12
CA ALA A 46 11.20 -16.64 -3.70
C ALA A 46 10.11 -17.72 -3.53
N TRP A 47 8.85 -17.33 -3.37
CA TRP A 47 7.76 -18.25 -3.03
C TRP A 47 7.47 -19.29 -4.11
N ARG A 48 7.85 -19.01 -5.36
CA ARG A 48 7.73 -19.94 -6.49
C ARG A 48 8.87 -20.96 -6.55
N GLN A 49 10.04 -20.58 -6.04
CA GLN A 49 11.23 -21.44 -6.02
C GLN A 49 11.33 -22.25 -4.72
N SER A 50 10.62 -21.83 -3.67
CA SER A 50 10.59 -22.53 -2.40
C SER A 50 9.82 -23.84 -2.52
N GLU A 51 10.44 -24.93 -2.09
CA GLU A 51 9.76 -26.24 -1.93
C GLU A 51 8.74 -26.22 -0.79
N ASP A 52 8.85 -25.27 0.15
CA ASP A 52 7.95 -25.14 1.28
C ASP A 52 6.71 -24.30 0.92
N PRO A 53 5.52 -24.91 0.78
CA PRO A 53 4.30 -24.18 0.48
C PRO A 53 3.83 -23.29 1.65
N GLN A 54 4.40 -23.45 2.86
CA GLN A 54 3.96 -22.66 4.02
C GLN A 54 4.23 -21.17 3.86
N SER A 55 5.27 -20.77 3.12
CA SER A 55 5.61 -19.35 2.95
C SER A 55 4.47 -18.56 2.29
N TRP A 56 4.03 -18.96 1.09
CA TRP A 56 2.92 -18.28 0.42
C TRP A 56 1.56 -18.57 1.06
N LYS A 57 1.35 -19.77 1.65
CA LYS A 57 0.11 -20.08 2.37
C LYS A 57 -0.05 -19.19 3.60
N THR A 58 1.04 -18.90 4.32
CA THR A 58 1.02 -17.98 5.47
C THR A 58 0.71 -16.55 5.02
N PHE A 59 1.26 -16.11 3.89
CA PHE A 59 0.89 -14.83 3.28
C PHE A 59 -0.61 -14.76 2.97
N ILE A 60 -1.16 -15.73 2.23
CA ILE A 60 -2.60 -15.76 1.88
C ILE A 60 -3.47 -15.82 3.13
N ASN A 61 -3.08 -16.59 4.15
CA ASN A 61 -3.81 -16.61 5.41
C ASN A 61 -3.82 -15.24 6.09
N THR A 62 -2.68 -14.54 6.07
CA THR A 62 -2.56 -13.19 6.65
C THR A 62 -3.49 -12.20 5.94
N VAL A 63 -3.57 -12.27 4.61
CA VAL A 63 -4.53 -11.47 3.82
C VAL A 63 -5.95 -11.74 4.29
N ARG A 64 -6.36 -13.01 4.33
CA ARG A 64 -7.72 -13.42 4.74
C ARG A 64 -8.06 -12.92 6.14
N VAL A 65 -7.19 -13.17 7.12
CA VAL A 65 -7.40 -12.74 8.52
C VAL A 65 -7.51 -11.22 8.61
N THR A 66 -6.66 -10.47 7.90
CA THR A 66 -6.71 -9.00 7.89
C THR A 66 -8.04 -8.48 7.32
N THR A 67 -8.50 -9.05 6.21
CA THR A 67 -9.78 -8.69 5.59
C THR A 67 -10.97 -9.05 6.48
N THR A 68 -10.98 -10.24 7.10
CA THR A 68 -12.03 -10.65 8.05
C THR A 68 -12.05 -9.75 9.29
N ALA A 69 -10.90 -9.24 9.72
CA ALA A 69 -10.80 -8.27 10.81
C ALA A 69 -11.21 -6.83 10.40
N HIS A 70 -11.62 -6.60 9.15
CA HIS A 70 -11.95 -5.28 8.59
C HIS A 70 -10.82 -4.25 8.73
N LEU A 71 -9.58 -4.70 8.56
CA LEU A 71 -8.38 -3.86 8.60
C LEU A 71 -7.86 -3.57 7.20
N ALA A 72 -7.21 -2.42 7.04
CA ALA A 72 -6.44 -2.13 5.84
C ALA A 72 -5.18 -3.02 5.77
N LEU A 73 -4.74 -3.36 4.57
CA LEU A 73 -3.53 -4.15 4.34
C LEU A 73 -2.59 -3.41 3.39
N LEU A 74 -1.34 -3.21 3.81
CA LEU A 74 -0.27 -2.71 2.96
C LEU A 74 0.80 -3.79 2.78
N VAL A 75 1.00 -4.22 1.54
CA VAL A 75 2.01 -5.21 1.19
C VAL A 75 3.18 -4.54 0.47
N LEU A 76 4.36 -4.57 1.07
CA LEU A 76 5.56 -3.97 0.54
C LEU A 76 6.35 -5.00 -0.27
N LYS A 77 6.44 -4.78 -1.59
CA LYS A 77 7.23 -5.63 -2.50
C LYS A 77 8.62 -5.03 -2.71
N ASN A 78 9.63 -5.90 -2.78
CA ASN A 78 11.04 -5.52 -2.96
C ASN A 78 11.54 -4.53 -1.89
N ILE A 79 11.20 -4.77 -0.62
CA ILE A 79 11.50 -3.85 0.50
C ILE A 79 13.00 -3.56 0.66
N SER A 80 13.88 -4.45 0.21
CA SER A 80 15.33 -4.24 0.22
C SER A 80 15.80 -3.12 -0.71
N LEU A 81 14.96 -2.65 -1.64
CA LEU A 81 15.23 -1.54 -2.55
C LEU A 81 14.68 -0.20 -2.04
N PHE A 82 14.01 -0.18 -0.88
CA PHE A 82 13.49 1.07 -0.33
C PHE A 82 14.63 1.94 0.20
N PRO A 83 14.55 3.27 0.04
CA PRO A 83 15.56 4.18 0.54
C PRO A 83 15.60 4.18 2.07
N SER A 84 16.80 4.31 2.62
CA SER A 84 17.02 4.58 4.03
C SER A 84 16.66 6.02 4.39
N ASN A 85 16.62 6.30 5.70
CA ASN A 85 16.36 7.65 6.23
C ASN A 85 17.42 8.71 5.83
N SER A 86 18.56 8.30 5.30
CA SER A 86 19.64 9.18 4.79
C SER A 86 19.56 9.43 3.29
N GLU A 87 18.84 8.60 2.54
CA GLU A 87 18.79 8.63 1.07
C GLU A 87 17.58 9.43 0.59
N ALA A 88 17.68 10.76 0.67
CA ALA A 88 16.60 11.61 0.18
C ALA A 88 16.55 11.57 -1.36
N CYS A 89 15.38 11.27 -1.92
CA CYS A 89 15.16 11.40 -3.36
C CYS A 89 15.33 12.87 -3.75
N THR A 90 16.23 13.14 -4.69
CA THR A 90 16.48 14.49 -5.22
C THR A 90 15.40 14.91 -6.20
N GLU A 91 14.89 13.96 -6.97
CA GLU A 91 13.82 14.06 -7.96
C GLU A 91 13.19 12.68 -8.18
N GLY A 92 12.04 12.63 -8.86
CA GLY A 92 11.37 11.39 -9.21
C GLY A 92 9.86 11.48 -9.09
N PHE A 93 9.19 10.36 -9.33
CA PHE A 93 7.73 10.27 -9.32
C PHE A 93 7.25 9.23 -8.32
N ILE A 94 6.11 9.51 -7.69
CA ILE A 94 5.29 8.50 -7.02
C ILE A 94 4.08 8.29 -7.92
N ASP A 95 4.03 7.11 -8.54
CA ASP A 95 2.98 6.74 -9.47
C ASP A 95 1.87 5.97 -8.73
N ILE A 96 0.64 6.43 -8.91
CA ILE A 96 -0.56 5.88 -8.27
C ILE A 96 -1.43 5.29 -9.36
N TRP A 97 -1.57 3.96 -9.37
CA TRP A 97 -2.47 3.27 -10.29
C TRP A 97 -3.83 3.07 -9.65
N TRP A 98 -4.75 3.97 -9.97
CA TRP A 98 -6.12 3.93 -9.49
C TRP A 98 -7.01 3.11 -10.44
N ILE A 99 -6.95 1.79 -10.25
CA ILE A 99 -7.67 0.80 -11.08
C ILE A 99 -8.97 0.33 -10.41
N VAL A 100 -9.09 0.41 -9.07
CA VAL A 100 -10.19 -0.21 -8.30
C VAL A 100 -10.69 0.70 -7.17
N HIS A 101 -11.80 0.32 -6.53
CA HIS A 101 -12.66 1.11 -5.63
C HIS A 101 -11.98 1.82 -4.45
N ASP A 102 -10.78 1.43 -4.01
CA ASP A 102 -10.13 2.01 -2.82
C ASP A 102 -9.42 3.36 -3.07
N GLY A 103 -10.03 4.23 -3.89
CA GLY A 103 -9.42 5.48 -4.37
C GLY A 103 -8.98 6.43 -3.24
N GLY A 104 -9.74 6.50 -2.15
CA GLY A 104 -9.42 7.40 -1.03
C GLY A 104 -8.10 7.06 -0.34
N MET A 105 -7.85 5.77 -0.10
CA MET A 105 -6.62 5.33 0.58
C MET A 105 -5.40 5.48 -0.33
N LEU A 106 -5.56 5.16 -1.62
CA LEU A 106 -4.50 5.33 -2.63
C LEU A 106 -4.07 6.78 -2.80
N MET A 107 -4.95 7.74 -2.54
CA MET A 107 -4.63 9.16 -2.55
C MET A 107 -3.97 9.65 -1.26
N LEU A 108 -4.39 9.10 -0.12
CA LEU A 108 -3.88 9.50 1.20
C LEU A 108 -2.42 9.07 1.42
N LEU A 109 -2.05 7.84 1.05
CA LEU A 109 -0.71 7.31 1.34
C LEU A 109 0.41 8.13 0.70
N PRO A 110 0.36 8.49 -0.60
CA PRO A 110 1.39 9.30 -1.25
C PRO A 110 1.46 10.71 -0.69
N PHE A 111 0.31 11.30 -0.33
CA PHE A 111 0.27 12.60 0.33
C PHE A 111 1.01 12.57 1.67
N LEU A 112 0.77 11.55 2.50
CA LEU A 112 1.48 11.35 3.77
C LEU A 112 2.97 11.09 3.55
N LEU A 113 3.30 10.27 2.54
CA LEU A 113 4.67 9.91 2.22
C LEU A 113 5.51 11.14 1.84
N ARG A 114 4.95 12.05 1.02
CA ARG A 114 5.60 13.32 0.62
C ARG A 114 5.87 14.29 1.77
N GLN A 115 5.24 14.13 2.93
CA GLN A 115 5.58 14.96 4.10
C GLN A 115 6.99 14.63 4.63
N HIS A 116 7.43 13.39 4.45
CA HIS A 116 8.75 12.94 4.88
C HIS A 116 9.86 13.46 3.97
N LYS A 117 11.00 13.83 4.56
CA LYS A 117 12.15 14.41 3.84
C LYS A 117 12.67 13.54 2.68
N VAL A 118 12.47 12.21 2.77
CA VAL A 118 12.93 11.26 1.74
C VAL A 118 12.16 11.44 0.43
N TRP A 119 10.86 11.71 0.50
CA TRP A 119 9.96 11.71 -0.66
C TRP A 119 9.42 13.09 -1.02
N ARG A 120 9.77 14.12 -0.25
CA ARG A 120 9.23 15.49 -0.38
C ARG A 120 9.40 16.09 -1.78
N LYS A 121 10.50 15.76 -2.46
CA LYS A 121 10.82 16.26 -3.80
C LYS A 121 10.23 15.41 -4.93
N CYS A 122 9.59 14.29 -4.64
CA CYS A 122 8.93 13.49 -5.65
C CYS A 122 7.63 14.16 -6.10
N ALA A 123 7.38 14.18 -7.41
CA ALA A 123 6.11 14.59 -7.99
C ALA A 123 5.10 13.43 -7.95
N LEU A 124 3.81 13.73 -7.85
CA LEU A 124 2.75 12.72 -7.88
C LEU A 124 2.21 12.58 -9.31
N ARG A 125 1.98 11.34 -9.75
CA ARG A 125 1.24 11.04 -10.99
C ARG A 125 0.17 10.00 -10.69
N ILE A 126 -1.03 10.23 -11.18
CA ILE A 126 -2.18 9.34 -11.00
C ILE A 126 -2.59 8.83 -12.37
N PHE A 127 -2.57 7.51 -12.48
CA PHE A 127 -3.01 6.77 -13.66
C PHE A 127 -4.32 6.11 -13.31
N THR A 128 -5.38 6.39 -14.07
CA THR A 128 -6.64 5.65 -13.99
C THR A 128 -6.91 4.97 -15.31
N VAL A 129 -7.62 3.85 -15.26
CA VAL A 129 -7.88 3.01 -16.42
C VAL A 129 -9.32 3.21 -16.88
N ALA A 130 -9.50 3.68 -18.10
CA ALA A 130 -10.82 3.81 -18.73
C ALA A 130 -11.13 2.56 -19.57
N GLN A 131 -12.35 2.04 -19.43
CA GLN A 131 -12.88 1.03 -20.33
C GLN A 131 -13.37 1.66 -21.63
N MET A 132 -13.61 0.83 -22.65
CA MET A 132 -14.05 1.29 -23.98
C MET A 132 -15.40 2.03 -23.97
N GLU A 133 -16.22 1.79 -22.94
CA GLU A 133 -17.52 2.42 -22.75
C GLU A 133 -17.45 3.70 -21.88
N ASP A 134 -16.31 3.94 -21.25
CA ASP A 134 -16.11 5.09 -20.38
C ASP A 134 -15.74 6.35 -21.18
N ASN A 135 -16.23 7.51 -20.73
CA ASN A 135 -15.80 8.79 -21.27
C ASN A 135 -14.48 9.23 -20.62
N SER A 136 -13.35 8.88 -21.25
CA SER A 136 -12.00 9.17 -20.74
C SER A 136 -11.74 10.66 -20.49
N ILE A 137 -12.31 11.54 -21.32
CA ILE A 137 -12.20 13.00 -21.17
C ILE A 137 -12.92 13.47 -19.89
N GLN A 138 -14.15 12.99 -19.68
CA GLN A 138 -14.94 13.33 -18.50
C GLN A 138 -14.28 12.78 -17.23
N MET A 139 -13.82 11.54 -17.24
CA MET A 139 -13.08 10.94 -16.12
C MET A 139 -11.85 11.76 -15.73
N LYS A 140 -11.05 12.19 -16.72
CA LYS A 140 -9.87 13.03 -16.46
C LYS A 140 -10.25 14.34 -15.79
N LYS A 141 -11.33 14.98 -16.24
CA LYS A 141 -11.82 16.24 -15.70
C LYS A 141 -12.34 16.08 -14.28
N ASP A 142 -13.10 15.03 -14.01
CA ASP A 142 -13.64 14.75 -12.68
C ASP A 142 -12.53 14.44 -11.67
N LEU A 143 -11.53 13.66 -12.07
CA LEU A 143 -10.38 13.36 -11.24
C LEU A 143 -9.51 14.60 -10.99
N ALA A 144 -9.27 15.44 -12.00
CA ALA A 144 -8.57 16.71 -11.81
C ALA A 144 -9.32 17.65 -10.84
N THR A 145 -10.66 17.71 -10.95
CA THR A 145 -11.52 18.50 -10.06
C THR A 145 -11.46 17.97 -8.63
N PHE A 146 -11.51 16.65 -8.46
CA PHE A 146 -11.40 15.99 -7.16
C PHE A 146 -10.06 16.33 -6.47
N LEU A 147 -8.94 16.25 -7.20
CA LEU A 147 -7.61 16.59 -6.67
C LEU A 147 -7.48 18.06 -6.30
N TYR A 148 -8.07 18.95 -7.10
CA TYR A 148 -8.13 20.37 -6.79
C TYR A 148 -8.83 20.63 -5.46
N HIS A 149 -9.98 20.00 -5.22
CA HIS A 149 -10.70 20.12 -3.95
C HIS A 149 -9.91 19.57 -2.76
N LEU A 150 -9.10 18.52 -2.97
CA LEU A 150 -8.22 17.96 -1.94
C LEU A 150 -6.90 18.74 -1.78
N ARG A 151 -6.62 19.73 -2.64
CA ARG A 151 -5.34 20.46 -2.70
C ARG A 151 -4.14 19.52 -2.89
N ILE A 152 -4.33 18.46 -3.66
CA ILE A 152 -3.25 17.52 -4.00
C ILE A 152 -2.69 17.91 -5.36
N ASP A 153 -1.42 18.31 -5.37
CA ASP A 153 -0.67 18.58 -6.59
C ASP A 153 -0.15 17.26 -7.20
N ALA A 154 -0.86 16.79 -8.23
CA ALA A 154 -0.56 15.57 -8.97
C ALA A 154 -0.97 15.69 -10.45
N ALA A 155 -0.16 15.12 -11.34
CA ALA A 155 -0.53 14.96 -12.74
C ALA A 155 -1.55 13.82 -12.89
N VAL A 156 -2.54 13.98 -13.77
CA VAL A 156 -3.57 12.98 -14.05
C VAL A 156 -3.47 12.47 -15.48
N GLU A 157 -3.40 11.16 -15.61
CA GLU A 157 -3.39 10.44 -16.88
C GLU A 157 -4.46 9.36 -16.89
N VAL A 158 -5.25 9.31 -17.95
CA VAL A 158 -6.27 8.28 -18.18
C VAL A 158 -5.72 7.36 -19.26
N VAL A 159 -5.55 6.10 -18.92
CA VAL A 159 -5.04 5.06 -19.82
C VAL A 159 -6.22 4.26 -20.34
N GLU A 160 -6.40 4.24 -21.65
CA GLU A 160 -7.48 3.48 -22.30
C GLU A 160 -7.06 2.01 -22.48
N MET A 161 -7.89 1.08 -22.00
CA MET A 161 -7.64 -0.35 -22.20
C MET A 161 -7.95 -0.73 -23.65
N VAL A 162 -6.91 -1.03 -24.41
CA VAL A 162 -7.06 -1.60 -25.75
C VAL A 162 -7.51 -3.05 -25.60
N LYS A 163 -8.55 -3.46 -26.34
CA LYS A 163 -8.88 -4.90 -26.44
C LYS A 163 -7.65 -5.63 -26.97
N HIS A 164 -7.09 -6.51 -26.15
CA HIS A 164 -6.21 -7.55 -26.66
C HIS A 164 -7.10 -8.51 -27.47
N THR A 165 -7.14 -8.30 -28.78
CA THR A 165 -7.55 -9.36 -29.70
C THR A 165 -6.47 -10.44 -29.63
N PRO A 166 -6.81 -11.68 -29.24
CA PRO A 166 -5.87 -12.79 -29.17
C PRO A 166 -5.31 -13.16 -30.55
#